data_AF-A0A4Y4DQG1-F1
#
_entry.id   AF-A0A4Y4DQG1-F1
#
_cell.length_a   1.000
_cell.length_b   1.000
_cell.length_c   1.000
_cell.angle_alpha   90.00
_cell.angle_beta   90.00
_cell.angle_gamma   90.00
#
_symmetry.space_group_name_H-M   'P 1'
#
loop_
_entity.id
_entity.type
_entity.pdbx_description
1 polymer ?
#
loop_
_entity_poly.entity_id
_entity_poly.type
_entity_poly.pdbx_seq_one_letter_code
_entity_poly.pdbx_strand_id
1 'polypeptide(L)'
;MQNASMSHEVRSSYGQDTLRYVRLMLLVVPLLMIVAIIVYAVVNHRVEDSISSYYLGPARDLFVAMMVTTGVLLVVYSGPPLEDFALNLAGFYAMFIALVPTQLGNSLKLLDPDAQQKQILSVRVGIAAIIIVSAVFVFLGMRTNRWPKGEFLFSSWTKYLSIGCAVLLAAFLILVLWRAIEGTEFAWVHTSAAALLITSMGVAIASHLGHRSLCADDTSGGKRIHYAVLLYLMGAGLIAWPILKLSGIAQTVFIIEWYQISLFAYFWYLESRRLWDFDFRSGWPSAYTGS
;
A
#
# COMPACT_ATOMS: atom_id res chain seq x y z
N MET A 1 -31.62 19.25 -23.01
CA MET A 1 -30.72 19.67 -21.91
C MET A 1 -30.98 18.92 -20.60
N GLN A 2 -32.23 18.62 -20.24
CA GLN A 2 -32.59 17.90 -19.00
C GLN A 2 -32.10 16.43 -18.91
N ASN A 3 -32.01 15.70 -20.04
CA ASN A 3 -31.45 14.33 -20.06
C ASN A 3 -29.92 14.29 -19.87
N ALA A 4 -29.21 15.36 -20.22
CA ALA A 4 -27.76 15.43 -20.08
C ALA A 4 -27.37 15.74 -18.62
N SER A 5 -28.13 16.60 -17.93
CA SER A 5 -27.93 16.87 -16.50
C SER A 5 -28.22 15.65 -15.64
N MET A 6 -29.35 14.97 -15.89
CA MET A 6 -29.74 13.76 -15.14
C MET A 6 -28.74 12.60 -15.34
N SER A 7 -28.22 12.41 -16.55
CA SER A 7 -27.19 11.36 -16.79
C SER A 7 -25.83 11.69 -16.17
N HIS A 8 -25.45 12.97 -16.08
CA HIS A 8 -24.27 13.41 -15.33
C HIS A 8 -24.45 13.22 -13.81
N GLU A 9 -25.62 13.56 -13.27
CA GLU A 9 -25.95 13.38 -11.85
C GLU A 9 -25.88 11.91 -11.42
N VAL A 10 -26.51 11.03 -12.19
CA VAL A 10 -26.52 9.58 -11.94
C VAL A 10 -25.09 9.00 -11.99
N ARG A 11 -24.29 9.36 -13.00
CA ARG A 11 -22.87 8.91 -13.11
C ARG A 11 -22.01 9.40 -11.95
N SER A 12 -22.23 10.62 -11.47
CA SER A 12 -21.47 11.17 -10.35
C SER A 12 -21.78 10.46 -9.02
N SER A 13 -23.04 10.06 -8.79
CA SER A 13 -23.44 9.33 -7.57
C SER A 13 -22.76 7.97 -7.49
N TYR A 14 -22.80 7.18 -8.56
CA TYR A 14 -22.19 5.84 -8.59
C TYR A 14 -20.68 5.89 -8.39
N GLY A 15 -19.99 6.91 -8.92
CA GLY A 15 -18.55 7.09 -8.72
C GLY A 15 -18.19 7.38 -7.26
N GLN A 16 -18.96 8.24 -6.60
CA GLN A 16 -18.75 8.58 -5.18
C GLN A 16 -18.98 7.36 -4.29
N ASP A 17 -20.06 6.61 -4.52
CA ASP A 17 -20.36 5.40 -3.75
C ASP A 17 -19.27 4.34 -3.93
N THR A 18 -18.77 4.16 -5.16
CA THR A 18 -17.65 3.25 -5.42
C THR A 18 -16.42 3.61 -4.59
N LEU A 19 -16.03 4.89 -4.56
CA LEU A 19 -14.88 5.35 -3.78
C LEU A 19 -15.09 5.20 -2.26
N ARG A 20 -16.32 5.41 -1.76
CA ARG A 20 -16.67 5.13 -0.35
C ARG A 20 -16.41 3.67 -0.01
N TYR A 21 -16.87 2.75 -0.84
CA TYR A 21 -16.65 1.32 -0.62
C TYR A 21 -15.18 0.90 -0.80
N VAL A 22 -14.43 1.51 -1.72
CA VAL A 22 -12.98 1.27 -1.84
C VAL A 22 -12.25 1.66 -0.55
N ARG A 23 -12.54 2.84 0.03
CA ARG A 23 -11.96 3.26 1.32
C ARG A 23 -12.34 2.31 2.46
N LEU A 24 -13.60 1.90 2.52
CA LEU A 24 -14.04 0.90 3.50
C LEU A 24 -13.33 -0.45 3.31
N MET A 25 -13.12 -0.90 2.09
CA MET A 25 -12.41 -2.15 1.82
C MET A 25 -10.93 -2.07 2.17
N LEU A 26 -10.31 -0.89 2.02
CA LEU A 26 -8.95 -0.63 2.52
C LEU A 26 -8.87 -0.68 4.05
N LEU A 27 -9.97 -0.47 4.77
CA LEU A 27 -10.05 -0.75 6.21
C LEU A 27 -10.33 -2.23 6.51
N VAL A 28 -11.32 -2.82 5.82
CA VAL A 28 -11.86 -4.15 6.15
C VAL A 28 -10.91 -5.28 5.76
N VAL A 29 -10.20 -5.20 4.62
CA VAL A 29 -9.31 -6.27 4.16
C VAL A 29 -8.11 -6.46 5.10
N PRO A 30 -7.39 -5.41 5.54
CA PRO A 30 -6.35 -5.56 6.56
C PRO A 30 -6.89 -6.04 7.91
N LEU A 31 -8.11 -5.64 8.29
CA LEU A 31 -8.75 -6.14 9.51
C LEU A 31 -9.06 -7.63 9.43
N LEU A 32 -9.54 -8.10 8.27
CA LEU A 32 -9.73 -9.53 8.01
C LEU A 32 -8.41 -10.29 8.15
N MET A 33 -7.29 -9.71 7.69
CA MET A 33 -5.95 -10.30 7.86
C MET A 33 -5.59 -10.43 9.34
N ILE A 34 -5.81 -9.38 10.12
CA ILE A 34 -5.59 -9.40 11.58
C ILE A 34 -6.41 -10.52 12.23
N VAL A 35 -7.70 -10.60 11.91
CA VAL A 35 -8.59 -11.65 12.46
C VAL A 35 -8.09 -13.04 12.07
N ALA A 36 -7.73 -13.26 10.81
CA ALA A 36 -7.19 -14.52 10.33
C ALA A 36 -5.94 -14.95 11.10
N ILE A 37 -5.00 -14.02 11.30
CA ILE A 37 -3.75 -14.27 12.05
C ILE A 37 -4.05 -14.63 13.50
N ILE A 38 -4.98 -13.93 14.17
CA ILE A 38 -5.39 -14.26 15.54
C ILE A 38 -5.96 -15.68 15.59
N VAL A 39 -6.88 -16.02 14.67
CA VAL A 39 -7.50 -17.34 14.62
C VAL A 39 -6.45 -18.43 14.42
N TYR A 40 -5.54 -18.26 13.46
CA TYR A 40 -4.44 -19.20 13.24
C TYR A 40 -3.51 -19.32 14.46
N ALA A 41 -3.18 -18.20 15.10
CA ALA A 41 -2.33 -18.21 16.28
C ALA A 41 -2.95 -18.96 17.46
N VAL A 42 -4.26 -18.80 17.66
CA VAL A 42 -5.02 -19.50 18.69
C VAL A 42 -5.12 -20.99 18.39
N VAL A 43 -5.48 -21.36 17.15
CA VAL A 43 -5.64 -22.77 16.73
C VAL A 43 -4.32 -23.54 16.79
N ASN A 44 -3.21 -22.90 16.41
CA ASN A 44 -1.89 -23.54 16.36
C ASN A 44 -1.09 -23.37 17.67
N HIS A 45 -1.63 -22.68 18.67
CA HIS A 45 -0.95 -22.33 19.93
C HIS A 45 0.44 -21.68 19.73
N ARG A 46 0.62 -20.97 18.61
CA ARG A 46 1.90 -20.38 18.19
C ARG A 46 1.65 -19.12 17.38
N VAL A 47 2.42 -18.07 17.69
CA VAL A 47 2.51 -16.85 16.87
C VAL A 47 3.77 -16.95 16.00
N GLU A 48 3.64 -16.60 14.72
CA GLU A 48 4.77 -16.53 13.79
C GLU A 48 5.59 -15.25 13.96
N ASP A 49 6.88 -15.30 13.60
CA ASP A 49 7.84 -14.19 13.79
C ASP A 49 7.52 -12.93 12.98
N SER A 50 6.68 -13.07 11.94
CA SER A 50 6.12 -12.00 11.13
C SER A 50 4.79 -12.40 10.52
N ILE A 51 3.94 -11.44 10.19
CA ILE A 51 2.73 -11.62 9.38
C ILE A 51 3.07 -12.25 8.03
N SER A 52 4.17 -11.81 7.43
CA SER A 52 4.66 -12.37 6.16
C SER A 52 5.11 -13.84 6.28
N SER A 53 5.42 -14.34 7.48
CA SER A 53 5.82 -15.75 7.68
C SER A 53 4.67 -16.73 7.47
N TYR A 54 3.41 -16.27 7.59
CA TYR A 54 2.24 -17.07 7.22
C TYR A 54 2.23 -17.47 5.74
N TYR A 55 3.00 -16.79 4.88
CA TYR A 55 3.25 -17.20 3.50
C TYR A 55 3.85 -18.62 3.40
N LEU A 56 4.67 -19.03 4.37
CA LEU A 56 5.36 -20.32 4.36
C LEU A 56 4.51 -21.47 4.90
N GLY A 57 3.32 -21.17 5.42
CA GLY A 57 2.44 -22.14 6.08
C GLY A 57 1.10 -22.35 5.37
N PRO A 58 0.14 -23.04 6.03
CA PRO A 58 -1.20 -23.29 5.49
C PRO A 58 -2.03 -22.04 5.21
N ALA A 59 -1.69 -20.91 5.85
CA ALA A 59 -2.36 -19.63 5.67
C ALA A 59 -1.85 -18.83 4.46
N ARG A 60 -0.97 -19.42 3.63
CA ARG A 60 -0.36 -18.76 2.47
C ARG A 60 -1.41 -18.11 1.57
N ASP A 61 -2.39 -18.89 1.13
CA ASP A 61 -3.38 -18.42 0.15
C ASP A 61 -4.17 -17.24 0.68
N LEU A 62 -4.47 -17.25 1.98
CA LEU A 62 -5.18 -16.19 2.66
C LEU A 62 -4.34 -14.91 2.77
N PHE A 63 -3.05 -15.03 3.14
CA PHE A 63 -2.11 -13.91 3.15
C PHE A 63 -1.95 -13.31 1.75
N VAL A 64 -1.71 -14.14 0.73
CA VAL A 64 -1.53 -13.70 -0.66
C VAL A 64 -2.80 -13.00 -1.16
N ALA A 65 -3.98 -13.58 -0.94
CA ALA A 65 -5.25 -13.01 -1.39
C ALA A 65 -5.49 -11.63 -0.78
N MET A 66 -5.27 -11.45 0.52
CA MET A 66 -5.49 -10.17 1.17
C MET A 66 -4.43 -9.12 0.81
N MET A 67 -3.17 -9.50 0.62
CA MET A 67 -2.13 -8.58 0.15
C MET A 67 -2.36 -8.14 -1.30
N VAL A 68 -2.70 -9.06 -2.20
CA VAL A 68 -3.08 -8.72 -3.58
C VAL A 68 -4.31 -7.82 -3.60
N THR A 69 -5.35 -8.17 -2.84
CA THR A 69 -6.58 -7.36 -2.76
C THR A 69 -6.29 -5.95 -2.26
N THR A 70 -5.50 -5.82 -1.19
CA THR A 70 -5.06 -4.51 -0.68
C THR A 70 -4.28 -3.75 -1.75
N GLY A 71 -3.36 -4.40 -2.46
CA GLY A 71 -2.60 -3.80 -3.54
C GLY A 71 -3.47 -3.28 -4.69
N VAL A 72 -4.47 -4.05 -5.12
CA VAL A 72 -5.44 -3.62 -6.14
C VAL A 72 -6.25 -2.43 -5.65
N LEU A 73 -6.77 -2.48 -4.42
CA LEU A 73 -7.58 -1.40 -3.85
C LEU A 73 -6.78 -0.09 -3.74
N LEU A 74 -5.49 -0.16 -3.41
CA LEU A 74 -4.58 0.99 -3.36
C LEU A 74 -4.37 1.62 -4.74
N VAL A 75 -4.27 0.81 -5.79
CA VAL A 75 -4.10 1.27 -7.19
C VAL A 75 -5.41 1.81 -7.79
N VAL A 76 -6.54 1.22 -7.41
CA VAL A 76 -7.87 1.62 -7.93
C VAL A 76 -8.40 2.87 -7.22
N TYR A 77 -8.00 3.10 -5.97
CA TYR A 77 -8.36 4.31 -5.25
C TYR A 77 -7.82 5.55 -5.99
N SER A 78 -8.71 6.49 -6.28
CA SER A 78 -8.35 7.77 -6.90
C SER A 78 -8.47 8.89 -5.88
N GLY A 79 -7.36 9.58 -5.67
CA GLY A 79 -7.25 10.73 -4.76
C GLY A 79 -6.54 11.92 -5.41
N PRO A 80 -6.10 12.91 -4.61
CA PRO A 80 -5.25 14.00 -5.07
C PRO A 80 -3.94 13.48 -5.68
N PRO A 81 -3.29 14.24 -6.59
CA PRO A 81 -2.23 13.68 -7.43
C PRO A 81 -1.04 13.05 -6.69
N LEU A 82 -0.60 13.62 -5.56
CA LEU A 82 0.50 13.05 -4.77
C LEU A 82 0.07 11.81 -3.99
N GLU A 83 -1.15 11.83 -3.41
CA GLU A 83 -1.72 10.68 -2.73
C GLU A 83 -1.87 9.50 -3.70
N ASP A 84 -2.49 9.75 -4.85
CA ASP A 84 -2.71 8.78 -5.91
C ASP A 84 -1.40 8.16 -6.40
N PHE A 85 -0.38 8.98 -6.67
CA PHE A 85 0.95 8.49 -7.04
C PHE A 85 1.56 7.59 -5.95
N ALA A 86 1.47 8.01 -4.69
CA ALA A 86 2.04 7.27 -3.57
C ALA A 86 1.30 5.94 -3.30
N LEU A 87 -0.04 5.93 -3.38
CA LEU A 87 -0.85 4.72 -3.20
C LEU A 87 -0.68 3.73 -4.37
N ASN A 88 -0.53 4.23 -5.60
CA ASN A 88 -0.16 3.39 -6.75
C ASN A 88 1.18 2.67 -6.52
N LEU A 89 2.19 3.36 -5.98
CA LEU A 89 3.45 2.73 -5.61
C LEU A 89 3.29 1.72 -4.46
N ALA A 90 2.54 2.07 -3.43
CA ALA A 90 2.25 1.17 -2.31
C ALA A 90 1.59 -0.13 -2.80
N GLY A 91 0.62 -0.02 -3.71
CA GLY A 91 -0.05 -1.17 -4.31
C GLY A 91 0.88 -2.01 -5.20
N PHE A 92 1.78 -1.37 -5.96
CA PHE A 92 2.83 -2.07 -6.69
C PHE A 92 3.75 -2.88 -5.76
N TYR A 93 4.24 -2.28 -4.67
CA TYR A 93 5.07 -2.99 -3.70
C TYR A 93 4.31 -4.11 -2.98
N ALA A 94 3.01 -3.94 -2.71
CA ALA A 94 2.16 -4.99 -2.14
C ALA A 94 2.13 -6.27 -2.99
N MET A 95 2.19 -6.16 -4.33
CA MET A 95 2.26 -7.33 -5.22
C MET A 95 3.54 -8.13 -5.02
N PHE A 96 4.68 -7.46 -4.78
CA PHE A 96 5.94 -8.15 -4.47
C PHE A 96 5.90 -8.80 -3.09
N ILE A 97 5.32 -8.14 -2.09
CA ILE A 97 5.13 -8.75 -0.76
C ILE A 97 4.25 -10.00 -0.86
N ALA A 98 3.22 -9.96 -1.71
CA ALA A 98 2.30 -11.07 -1.92
C ALA A 98 2.90 -12.23 -2.71
N LEU A 99 3.79 -11.99 -3.68
CA LEU A 99 4.25 -13.04 -4.61
C LEU A 99 5.72 -13.45 -4.40
N VAL A 100 6.50 -12.68 -3.65
CA VAL A 100 7.88 -13.01 -3.29
C VAL A 100 7.92 -13.47 -1.83
N PRO A 101 8.16 -14.76 -1.55
CA PRO A 101 8.15 -15.31 -0.21
C PRO A 101 9.15 -14.59 0.72
N THR A 102 8.74 -14.34 1.96
CA THR A 102 9.69 -13.93 2.99
C THR A 102 10.67 -15.08 3.26
N GLN A 103 11.93 -14.75 3.56
CA GLN A 103 12.98 -15.72 3.86
C GLN A 103 13.16 -16.82 2.79
N LEU A 104 12.91 -16.50 1.51
CA LEU A 104 12.95 -17.47 0.42
C LEU A 104 14.23 -18.31 0.41
N GLY A 105 15.41 -17.69 0.53
CA GLY A 105 16.69 -18.40 0.58
C GLY A 105 16.80 -19.45 1.71
N ASN A 106 16.16 -19.22 2.87
CA ASN A 106 16.11 -20.22 3.94
C ASN A 106 15.16 -21.36 3.60
N SER A 107 13.99 -21.04 3.05
CA SER A 107 13.00 -22.05 2.64
C SER A 107 13.52 -22.96 1.52
N LEU A 108 14.29 -22.40 0.58
CA LEU A 108 14.87 -23.16 -0.54
C LEU A 108 15.90 -24.20 -0.08
N LYS A 109 16.63 -23.94 1.02
CA LYS A 109 17.63 -24.88 1.59
C LYS A 109 17.00 -26.14 2.19
N LEU A 110 15.70 -26.11 2.48
CA LEU A 110 14.97 -27.23 3.07
C LEU A 110 14.34 -28.15 2.01
N LEU A 111 14.38 -27.75 0.74
CA LEU A 111 13.76 -28.45 -0.37
C LEU A 111 14.77 -29.33 -1.12
N ASP A 112 14.26 -30.37 -1.77
CA ASP A 112 15.03 -31.10 -2.76
C ASP A 112 15.31 -30.23 -4.01
N PRO A 113 16.33 -30.57 -4.83
CA PRO A 113 16.72 -29.75 -5.97
C PRO A 113 15.61 -29.48 -7.01
N ASP A 114 14.69 -30.42 -7.23
CA ASP A 114 13.60 -30.26 -8.21
C ASP A 114 12.53 -29.30 -7.66
N ALA A 115 12.12 -29.48 -6.41
CA ALA A 115 11.22 -28.55 -5.72
C ALA A 115 11.81 -27.14 -5.62
N GLN A 116 13.11 -27.03 -5.34
CA GLN A 116 13.83 -25.76 -5.29
C GLN A 116 13.76 -25.02 -6.65
N GLN A 117 14.03 -25.72 -7.75
CA GLN A 117 13.96 -25.14 -9.10
C GLN A 117 12.54 -24.68 -9.46
N LYS A 118 11.53 -25.50 -9.16
CA LYS A 118 10.12 -25.15 -9.38
C LYS A 118 9.71 -23.90 -8.61
N GLN A 119 10.14 -23.77 -7.36
CA GLN A 119 9.84 -22.58 -6.56
C GLN A 119 10.56 -21.33 -7.07
N ILE A 120 11.84 -21.42 -7.44
CA ILE A 120 12.57 -20.30 -8.07
C ILE A 120 11.88 -19.86 -9.36
N LEU A 121 11.48 -20.82 -10.21
CA LEU A 121 10.76 -20.54 -11.45
C LEU A 121 9.43 -19.86 -11.17
N SER A 122 8.65 -20.35 -10.21
CA SER A 122 7.38 -19.75 -9.80
C SER A 122 7.54 -18.29 -9.38
N VAL A 123 8.56 -17.98 -8.58
CA VAL A 123 8.86 -16.60 -8.15
C VAL A 123 9.28 -15.73 -9.34
N ARG A 124 10.12 -16.24 -10.24
CA ARG A 124 10.51 -15.51 -11.47
C ARG A 124 9.31 -15.20 -12.36
N VAL A 125 8.42 -16.18 -12.55
CA VAL A 125 7.17 -15.99 -13.32
C VAL A 125 6.29 -14.94 -12.64
N GLY A 126 6.16 -14.98 -11.31
CA GLY A 126 5.43 -13.96 -10.54
C GLY A 126 6.00 -12.56 -10.73
N ILE A 127 7.32 -12.39 -10.58
CA ILE A 127 8.00 -11.12 -10.80
C ILE A 127 7.79 -10.61 -12.24
N ALA A 128 7.98 -11.48 -13.24
CA ALA A 128 7.77 -11.12 -14.63
C ALA A 128 6.32 -10.68 -14.90
N ALA A 129 5.34 -11.42 -14.35
CA ALA A 129 3.93 -11.07 -14.46
C ALA A 129 3.62 -9.71 -13.86
N ILE A 130 4.12 -9.41 -12.64
CA ILE A 130 3.94 -8.09 -12.01
C ILE A 130 4.50 -6.99 -12.90
N ILE A 131 5.74 -7.14 -13.39
CA ILE A 131 6.40 -6.12 -14.21
C ILE A 131 5.64 -5.89 -15.51
N ILE A 132 5.25 -6.97 -16.21
CA ILE A 132 4.52 -6.88 -17.48
C ILE A 132 3.15 -6.21 -17.27
N VAL A 133 2.37 -6.66 -16.29
CA VAL A 133 1.04 -6.10 -16.02
C VAL A 133 1.15 -4.63 -15.58
N SER A 134 2.13 -4.29 -14.75
CA SER A 134 2.38 -2.90 -14.34
C SER A 134 2.77 -2.04 -15.54
N ALA A 135 3.63 -2.53 -16.43
CA ALA A 135 4.01 -1.81 -17.65
C ALA A 135 2.80 -1.59 -18.57
N VAL A 136 1.93 -2.60 -18.73
CA VAL A 136 0.67 -2.48 -19.49
C VAL A 136 -0.25 -1.45 -18.85
N PHE A 137 -0.40 -1.47 -17.52
CA PHE A 137 -1.24 -0.52 -16.80
C PHE A 137 -0.75 0.93 -17.01
N VAL A 138 0.56 1.17 -16.84
CA VAL A 138 1.19 2.48 -17.09
C VAL A 138 1.00 2.89 -18.56
N PHE A 139 1.24 1.98 -19.50
CA PHE A 139 1.05 2.24 -20.93
C PHE A 139 -0.39 2.63 -21.28
N LEU A 140 -1.39 1.92 -20.76
CA LEU A 140 -2.81 2.24 -20.96
C LEU A 140 -3.19 3.57 -20.30
N GLY A 141 -2.67 3.86 -19.10
CA GLY A 141 -2.87 5.14 -18.42
C GLY A 141 -2.31 6.32 -19.21
N MET A 142 -1.10 6.18 -19.76
CA MET A 142 -0.51 7.18 -20.66
C MET A 142 -1.32 7.36 -21.93
N ARG A 143 -1.71 6.26 -22.59
CA ARG A 143 -2.48 6.30 -23.85
C ARG A 143 -3.87 6.93 -23.69
N THR A 144 -4.49 6.77 -22.54
CA THR A 144 -5.82 7.34 -22.24
C THR A 144 -5.76 8.77 -21.69
N ASN A 145 -4.57 9.37 -21.56
CA ASN A 145 -4.34 10.68 -20.95
C ASN A 145 -4.95 10.80 -19.53
N ARG A 146 -5.09 9.65 -18.85
CA ARG A 146 -5.59 9.53 -17.47
C ARG A 146 -4.46 9.43 -16.46
N TRP A 147 -3.22 9.29 -16.93
CA TRP A 147 -2.06 9.35 -16.05
C TRP A 147 -1.95 10.75 -15.43
N PRO A 148 -1.63 10.86 -14.13
CA PRO A 148 -1.42 12.16 -13.50
C PRO A 148 -0.39 12.97 -14.28
N LYS A 149 -0.83 14.07 -14.89
CA LYS A 149 0.08 15.12 -15.38
C LYS A 149 0.68 15.68 -14.11
N GLY A 150 2.01 15.83 -14.01
CA GLY A 150 2.76 16.10 -12.78
C GLY A 150 2.43 17.43 -12.06
N GLU A 151 1.17 17.68 -11.76
CA GLU A 151 0.60 18.83 -11.07
C GLU A 151 1.09 18.87 -9.61
N PHE A 152 1.50 17.73 -9.05
CA PHE A 152 2.19 17.68 -7.77
C PHE A 152 3.66 18.17 -7.84
N LEU A 153 4.21 18.55 -8.99
CA LEU A 153 5.59 19.04 -9.09
C LEU A 153 5.74 20.55 -8.87
N PHE A 154 4.63 21.29 -8.70
CA PHE A 154 4.64 22.74 -8.54
C PHE A 154 5.11 23.21 -7.16
N SER A 155 4.83 22.46 -6.09
CA SER A 155 5.36 22.74 -4.75
C SER A 155 6.71 22.07 -4.55
N SER A 156 7.68 22.80 -3.98
CA SER A 156 9.02 22.26 -3.70
C SER A 156 8.95 20.99 -2.83
N TRP A 157 8.05 20.97 -1.83
CA TRP A 157 7.88 19.83 -0.94
C TRP A 157 7.42 18.56 -1.66
N THR A 158 6.34 18.68 -2.43
CA THR A 158 5.75 17.54 -3.16
C THR A 158 6.69 17.06 -4.27
N LYS A 159 7.43 17.98 -4.91
CA LYS A 159 8.50 17.65 -5.87
C LYS A 159 9.59 16.77 -5.25
N TYR A 160 10.13 17.14 -4.08
CA TYR A 160 11.19 16.35 -3.44
C TYR A 160 10.69 14.96 -3.03
N LEU A 161 9.46 14.86 -2.49
CA LEU A 161 8.85 13.57 -2.16
C LEU A 161 8.68 12.67 -3.38
N SER A 162 8.16 13.21 -4.48
CA SER A 162 7.97 12.46 -5.73
C SER A 162 9.29 12.00 -6.34
N ILE A 163 10.32 12.85 -6.35
CA ILE A 163 11.67 12.47 -6.81
C ILE A 163 12.23 11.37 -5.92
N GLY A 164 12.10 11.50 -4.60
CA GLY A 164 12.54 10.47 -3.65
C GLY A 164 11.87 9.11 -3.93
N CYS A 165 10.55 9.10 -4.11
CA CYS A 165 9.80 7.89 -4.47
C CYS A 165 10.26 7.30 -5.82
N ALA A 166 10.51 8.14 -6.83
CA ALA A 166 10.99 7.67 -8.13
C ALA A 166 12.39 7.05 -8.06
N VAL A 167 13.31 7.65 -7.28
CA VAL A 167 14.64 7.11 -7.03
C VAL A 167 14.55 5.77 -6.30
N LEU A 168 13.72 5.68 -5.27
CA LEU A 168 13.49 4.44 -4.52
C LEU A 168 12.87 3.35 -5.39
N LEU A 169 11.91 3.68 -6.24
CA LEU A 169 11.35 2.76 -7.23
C LEU A 169 12.42 2.25 -8.20
N ALA A 170 13.24 3.14 -8.75
CA ALA A 170 14.32 2.75 -9.65
C ALA A 170 15.31 1.81 -8.97
N ALA A 171 15.74 2.12 -7.73
CA ALA A 171 16.62 1.27 -6.95
C ALA A 171 16.00 -0.11 -6.68
N PHE A 172 14.69 -0.15 -6.36
CA PHE A 172 13.96 -1.39 -6.16
C PHE A 172 13.85 -2.23 -7.44
N LEU A 173 13.57 -1.61 -8.58
CA LEU A 173 13.52 -2.32 -9.87
C LEU A 173 14.89 -2.89 -10.25
N ILE A 174 15.97 -2.15 -10.02
CA ILE A 174 17.34 -2.64 -10.20
C ILE A 174 17.59 -3.86 -9.32
N LEU A 175 17.22 -3.79 -8.04
CA LEU A 175 17.33 -4.93 -7.11
C LEU A 175 16.54 -6.16 -7.62
N VAL A 176 15.29 -5.96 -8.02
CA VAL A 176 14.42 -7.04 -8.52
C VAL A 176 14.99 -7.68 -9.77
N LEU A 177 15.42 -6.88 -10.75
CA LEU A 177 15.98 -7.37 -12.01
C LEU A 177 17.29 -8.13 -11.77
N TRP A 178 18.17 -7.58 -10.92
CA TRP A 178 19.40 -8.25 -10.51
C TRP A 178 19.11 -9.61 -9.89
N ARG A 179 18.19 -9.66 -8.90
CA ARG A 179 17.84 -10.90 -8.20
C ARG A 179 17.12 -11.91 -9.07
N ALA A 180 16.32 -11.46 -10.04
CA ALA A 180 15.67 -12.33 -11.01
C ALA A 180 16.70 -13.07 -11.89
N ILE A 181 17.79 -12.39 -12.27
CA ILE A 181 18.88 -12.96 -13.06
C ILE A 181 19.76 -13.89 -12.19
N GLU A 182 20.21 -13.41 -11.03
CA GLU A 182 21.05 -14.18 -10.10
C GLU A 182 20.38 -15.48 -9.62
N GLY A 183 19.10 -15.42 -9.25
CA GLY A 183 18.22 -16.59 -9.13
C GLY A 183 18.35 -17.46 -7.89
N THR A 184 19.16 -17.11 -6.89
CA THR A 184 19.47 -18.03 -5.79
C THR A 184 18.68 -17.75 -4.51
N GLU A 185 18.61 -16.49 -4.06
CA GLU A 185 18.06 -16.18 -2.73
C GLU A 185 16.97 -15.10 -2.71
N PHE A 186 16.86 -14.29 -3.76
CA PHE A 186 15.98 -13.10 -3.82
C PHE A 186 16.07 -12.21 -2.58
N ALA A 187 17.25 -12.18 -1.95
CA ALA A 187 17.47 -11.49 -0.71
C ALA A 187 17.12 -10.01 -0.85
N TRP A 188 16.53 -9.46 0.21
CA TRP A 188 16.06 -8.07 0.32
C TRP A 188 14.86 -7.68 -0.54
N VAL A 189 14.40 -8.47 -1.50
CA VAL A 189 13.24 -8.10 -2.34
C VAL A 189 12.00 -7.91 -1.46
N HIS A 190 11.64 -8.91 -0.65
CA HIS A 190 10.47 -8.84 0.22
C HIS A 190 10.58 -7.71 1.25
N THR A 191 11.68 -7.65 2.01
CA THR A 191 11.88 -6.64 3.06
C THR A 191 11.90 -5.22 2.50
N SER A 192 12.53 -5.01 1.34
CA SER A 192 12.55 -3.69 0.68
C SER A 192 11.16 -3.30 0.19
N ALA A 193 10.40 -4.24 -0.41
CA ALA A 193 9.02 -3.99 -0.82
C ALA A 193 8.14 -3.60 0.38
N ALA A 194 8.27 -4.28 1.52
CA ALA A 194 7.55 -3.94 2.75
C ALA A 194 7.91 -2.54 3.27
N ALA A 195 9.20 -2.21 3.35
CA ALA A 195 9.65 -0.88 3.79
C ALA A 195 9.18 0.23 2.83
N LEU A 196 9.24 -0.02 1.53
CA LEU A 196 8.80 0.92 0.50
C LEU A 196 7.28 1.09 0.48
N LEU A 197 6.50 0.03 0.71
CA LEU A 197 5.05 0.13 0.91
C LEU A 197 4.72 1.08 2.07
N ILE A 198 5.34 0.88 3.24
CA ILE A 198 5.10 1.73 4.42
C ILE A 198 5.54 3.17 4.14
N THR A 199 6.67 3.35 3.44
CA THR A 199 7.18 4.67 3.06
C THR A 199 6.23 5.38 2.11
N SER A 200 5.74 4.70 1.07
CA SER A 200 4.76 5.21 0.11
C SER A 200 3.46 5.61 0.80
N MET A 201 2.97 4.81 1.74
CA MET A 201 1.84 5.24 2.54
C MET A 201 2.13 6.46 3.41
N GLY A 202 3.32 6.55 4.00
CA GLY A 202 3.74 7.73 4.74
C GLY A 202 3.69 8.98 3.86
N VAL A 203 4.09 8.87 2.59
CA VAL A 203 3.96 9.95 1.60
C VAL A 203 2.49 10.27 1.30
N ALA A 204 1.63 9.25 1.16
CA ALA A 204 0.20 9.43 0.98
C ALA A 204 -0.41 10.22 2.16
N ILE A 205 -0.11 9.82 3.40
CA ILE A 205 -0.56 10.52 4.62
C ILE A 205 0.05 11.93 4.71
N ALA A 206 1.32 12.09 4.35
CA ALA A 206 1.99 13.40 4.34
C ALA A 206 1.33 14.39 3.36
N SER A 207 0.72 13.90 2.29
CA SER A 207 -0.05 14.74 1.35
C SER A 207 -1.27 15.39 2.01
N HIS A 208 -1.78 14.83 3.11
CA HIS A 208 -2.89 15.37 3.88
C HIS A 208 -2.49 16.48 4.87
N LEU A 209 -1.19 16.73 5.08
CA LEU A 209 -0.73 17.76 6.03
C LEU A 209 -1.09 19.20 5.61
N GLY A 210 -1.37 19.43 4.33
CA GLY A 210 -1.79 20.72 3.80
C GLY A 210 -3.30 20.96 3.79
N HIS A 211 -4.11 19.95 4.16
CA HIS A 211 -5.56 20.05 4.05
C HIS A 211 -6.18 21.03 5.04
N ARG A 212 -7.18 21.78 4.55
CA ARG A 212 -8.06 22.62 5.37
C ARG A 212 -9.36 21.87 5.66
N SER A 213 -10.02 22.25 6.75
CA SER A 213 -11.33 21.70 7.16
C SER A 213 -12.34 21.77 6.02
N LEU A 214 -13.12 20.69 5.83
CA LEU A 214 -14.12 20.64 4.75
C LEU A 214 -15.26 21.64 5.00
N CYS A 215 -15.62 21.87 6.27
CA CYS A 215 -16.61 22.82 6.74
C CYS A 215 -16.17 23.42 8.11
N ALA A 216 -16.84 24.48 8.57
CA ALA A 216 -16.56 25.10 9.87
C ALA A 216 -16.72 24.12 11.05
N ASP A 217 -17.67 23.19 10.94
CA ASP A 217 -17.97 22.14 11.94
C ASP A 217 -17.54 20.75 11.46
N ASP A 218 -16.33 20.64 10.89
CA ASP A 218 -15.78 19.35 10.48
C ASP A 218 -15.45 18.46 11.70
N THR A 219 -16.39 17.58 12.06
CA THR A 219 -16.26 16.60 13.15
C THR A 219 -15.63 15.28 12.70
N SER A 220 -15.27 15.16 11.42
CA SER A 220 -14.83 13.88 10.84
C SER A 220 -13.43 13.44 11.26
N GLY A 221 -12.67 14.32 11.91
CA GLY A 221 -11.31 14.04 12.35
C GLY A 221 -10.24 14.35 11.30
N GLY A 222 -10.56 14.98 10.17
CA GLY A 222 -9.61 15.42 9.13
C GLY A 222 -8.66 16.56 9.53
N LYS A 223 -8.32 16.69 10.82
CA LYS A 223 -7.43 17.75 11.32
C LYS A 223 -5.99 17.41 10.97
N ARG A 224 -5.22 18.41 10.51
CA ARG A 224 -3.77 18.30 10.24
C ARG A 224 -2.99 17.58 11.34
N ILE A 225 -3.34 17.83 12.60
CA ILE A 225 -2.68 17.20 13.76
C ILE A 225 -2.82 15.67 13.77
N HIS A 226 -3.96 15.12 13.34
CA HIS A 226 -4.14 13.67 13.30
C HIS A 226 -3.24 13.02 12.25
N TYR A 227 -3.17 13.60 11.05
CA TYR A 227 -2.25 13.11 10.00
C TYR A 227 -0.78 13.29 10.40
N ALA A 228 -0.44 14.39 11.08
CA ALA A 228 0.91 14.60 11.60
C ALA A 228 1.31 13.56 12.67
N VAL A 229 0.39 13.26 13.59
CA VAL A 229 0.59 12.20 14.61
C VAL A 229 0.70 10.84 13.93
N LEU A 230 -0.18 10.51 12.98
CA LEU A 230 -0.09 9.26 12.20
C LEU A 230 1.26 9.12 11.51
N LEU A 231 1.71 10.16 10.80
CA LEU A 231 2.98 10.16 10.10
C LEU A 231 4.16 9.98 11.06
N TYR A 232 4.15 10.69 12.20
CA TYR A 232 5.15 10.54 13.25
C TYR A 232 5.18 9.11 13.79
N LEU A 233 4.01 8.55 14.11
CA LEU A 233 3.87 7.20 14.64
C LEU A 233 4.37 6.16 13.64
N MET A 234 4.04 6.28 12.35
CA MET A 234 4.55 5.40 11.31
C MET A 234 6.07 5.48 11.18
N GLY A 235 6.63 6.70 11.17
CA GLY A 235 8.08 6.92 11.16
C GLY A 235 8.77 6.32 12.39
N ALA A 236 8.18 6.49 13.57
CA ALA A 236 8.68 5.90 14.81
C ALA A 236 8.72 4.37 14.75
N GLY A 237 7.72 3.72 14.13
CA GLY A 237 7.74 2.28 13.90
C GLY A 237 8.91 1.82 13.01
N LEU A 238 9.20 2.56 11.93
CA LEU A 238 10.34 2.25 11.05
C LEU A 238 11.69 2.41 11.78
N ILE A 239 11.83 3.41 12.64
CA ILE A 239 13.04 3.65 13.45
C ILE A 239 13.15 2.62 14.59
N ALA A 240 12.04 2.24 15.20
CA ALA A 240 11.99 1.25 16.28
C ALA A 240 12.40 -0.14 15.80
N TRP A 241 12.12 -0.50 14.55
CA TRP A 241 12.44 -1.81 13.99
C TRP A 241 13.91 -2.25 14.19
N PRO A 242 14.94 -1.50 13.74
CA PRO A 242 16.33 -1.89 13.99
C PRO A 242 16.68 -1.88 15.48
N ILE A 243 16.12 -0.97 16.29
CA ILE A 243 16.41 -0.86 17.73
C ILE A 243 15.92 -2.11 18.47
N LEU A 244 14.67 -2.50 18.25
CA LEU A 244 14.06 -3.68 18.89
C LEU A 244 14.76 -4.96 18.41
N LYS A 245 15.15 -5.02 17.13
CA LYS A 245 15.88 -6.16 16.58
C LYS A 245 17.26 -6.32 17.21
N LEU A 246 18.00 -5.22 17.38
CA LEU A 246 19.29 -5.21 18.07
C LEU A 246 19.18 -5.56 19.56
N SER A 247 18.02 -5.28 20.17
CA SER A 247 17.72 -5.64 21.55
C SER A 247 17.35 -7.11 21.75
N GLY A 248 17.33 -7.92 20.68
CA GLY A 248 17.09 -9.36 20.75
C GLY A 248 15.62 -9.75 20.96
N ILE A 249 14.66 -8.84 20.73
CA ILE A 249 13.24 -9.16 20.87
C ILE A 249 12.81 -10.05 19.70
N ALA A 250 12.47 -11.31 19.99
CA ALA A 250 12.16 -12.33 18.97
C ALA A 250 11.05 -11.90 18.01
N GLN A 251 9.95 -11.35 18.55
CA GLN A 251 8.75 -10.95 17.79
C GLN A 251 8.81 -9.52 17.26
N THR A 252 10.01 -8.96 17.06
CA THR A 252 10.18 -7.56 16.63
C THR A 252 9.44 -7.27 15.32
N VAL A 253 9.61 -8.12 14.30
CA VAL A 253 9.02 -7.87 12.98
C VAL A 253 7.50 -7.95 13.06
N PHE A 254 6.97 -8.98 13.71
CA PHE A 254 5.54 -9.12 13.98
C PHE A 254 4.94 -7.89 14.67
N ILE A 255 5.58 -7.38 15.74
CA ILE A 255 5.10 -6.20 16.48
C ILE A 255 5.07 -4.97 15.56
N ILE A 256 6.13 -4.75 14.78
CA ILE A 256 6.21 -3.60 13.87
C ILE A 256 5.17 -3.71 12.75
N GLU A 257 4.99 -4.87 12.14
CA GLU A 257 3.99 -5.08 11.09
C GLU A 257 2.57 -4.83 11.61
N TRP A 258 2.23 -5.38 12.78
CA TRP A 258 0.94 -5.14 13.44
C TRP A 258 0.70 -3.67 13.73
N TYR A 259 1.71 -3.00 14.27
CA TYR A 259 1.66 -1.58 14.56
C TYR A 259 1.42 -0.76 13.28
N GLN A 260 2.15 -1.02 12.20
CA GLN A 260 2.01 -0.30 10.93
C GLN A 260 0.66 -0.57 10.24
N ILE A 261 0.17 -1.81 10.25
CA ILE A 261 -1.15 -2.16 9.71
C ILE A 261 -2.27 -1.53 10.54
N SER A 262 -2.12 -1.44 11.86
CA SER A 262 -3.11 -0.78 12.70
C SER A 262 -3.20 0.73 12.40
N LEU A 263 -2.06 1.39 12.16
CA LEU A 263 -2.02 2.78 11.72
C LEU A 263 -2.60 2.96 10.31
N PHE A 264 -2.31 2.03 9.38
CA PHE A 264 -2.94 1.96 8.05
C PHE A 264 -4.47 1.95 8.15
N ALA A 265 -4.99 1.00 8.93
CA ALA A 265 -6.42 0.82 9.12
C ALA A 265 -7.05 2.07 9.75
N TYR A 266 -6.39 2.66 10.76
CA TYR A 266 -6.87 3.88 11.39
C TYR A 266 -6.90 5.08 10.43
N PHE A 267 -5.90 5.23 9.55
CA PHE A 267 -5.93 6.25 8.50
C PHE A 267 -7.15 6.09 7.59
N TRP A 268 -7.41 4.89 7.08
CA TRP A 268 -8.59 4.66 6.21
C TRP A 268 -9.91 4.78 6.94
N TYR A 269 -9.95 4.47 8.24
CA TYR A 269 -11.11 4.75 9.08
C TYR A 269 -11.41 6.25 9.14
N LEU A 270 -10.40 7.08 9.41
CA LEU A 270 -10.55 8.54 9.42
C LEU A 270 -11.01 9.05 8.05
N GLU A 271 -10.38 8.60 6.96
CA GLU A 271 -10.69 9.08 5.62
C GLU A 271 -12.06 8.61 5.13
N SER A 272 -12.48 7.41 5.51
CA SER A 272 -13.82 6.90 5.27
C SER A 272 -14.87 7.76 5.97
N ARG A 273 -14.64 8.14 7.23
CA ARG A 273 -15.55 9.04 7.98
C ARG A 273 -15.56 10.45 7.40
N ARG A 274 -14.40 10.99 7.05
CA ARG A 274 -14.23 12.34 6.48
C ARG A 274 -14.96 12.53 5.17
N LEU A 275 -14.91 11.54 4.31
CA LEU A 275 -15.46 11.62 2.97
C LEU A 275 -16.75 10.78 2.83
N TRP A 276 -17.39 10.41 3.94
CA TRP A 276 -18.63 9.63 3.88
C TRP A 276 -19.74 10.47 3.28
N ASP A 277 -20.10 11.58 3.90
CA ASP A 277 -21.21 12.43 3.43
C ASP A 277 -20.75 13.55 2.47
N PHE A 278 -19.46 13.59 2.11
CA PHE A 278 -18.92 14.66 1.27
C PHE A 278 -19.39 14.53 -0.19
N ASP A 279 -20.09 15.55 -0.70
CA ASP A 279 -20.51 15.62 -2.10
C ASP A 279 -19.49 16.36 -2.97
N PHE A 280 -18.74 15.60 -3.75
CA PHE A 280 -17.75 16.10 -4.71
C PHE A 280 -18.36 16.92 -5.87
N ARG A 281 -19.69 16.96 -6.04
CA ARG A 281 -20.37 17.81 -7.04
C ARG A 281 -20.22 19.30 -6.76
N SER A 282 -20.01 19.67 -5.49
CA SER A 282 -19.77 21.06 -5.07
C SER A 282 -18.39 21.60 -5.46
N GLY A 283 -17.60 20.78 -6.17
CA GLY A 283 -16.19 21.02 -6.46
C GLY A 283 -15.30 20.47 -5.36
N TRP A 284 -14.06 20.10 -5.71
CA TRP A 284 -13.05 19.94 -4.67
C TRP A 284 -12.93 21.29 -3.94
N PRO A 285 -12.85 21.31 -2.60
CA PRO A 285 -12.51 22.52 -1.88
C PRO A 285 -11.26 23.12 -2.52
N SER A 286 -11.17 24.45 -2.62
CA SER A 286 -9.98 25.16 -3.15
C SER A 286 -8.65 24.75 -2.50
N ALA A 287 -8.70 23.98 -1.41
CA ALA A 287 -7.58 23.28 -0.78
C ALA A 287 -6.89 22.20 -1.64
N TYR A 288 -7.50 21.71 -2.73
CA TYR A 288 -6.90 20.70 -3.63
C TYR A 288 -6.39 21.29 -4.95
N THR A 289 -6.84 22.49 -5.30
CA THR A 289 -6.32 23.27 -6.41
C THR A 289 -5.24 24.17 -5.87
N GLY A 290 -3.98 23.77 -5.97
CA GLY A 290 -2.86 24.58 -5.50
C GLY A 290 -2.94 26.00 -6.07
N SER A 291 -3.31 26.95 -5.21
CA SER A 291 -3.18 28.40 -5.42
C SER A 291 -2.28 28.94 -4.32
#